data_AF-A0A0B5AN57-F1
#
_entry.id   AF-A0A0B5AN57-F1
#
_cell.length_a   1.000
_cell.length_b   1.000
_cell.length_c   1.000
_cell.angle_alpha   90.00
_cell.angle_beta   90.00
_cell.angle_gamma   90.00
#
_symmetry.space_group_name_H-M   'P 1'
#
loop_
_entity.id
_entity.type
_entity.pdbx_description
1 polymer ?
#
loop_
_entity_poly.entity_id
_entity_poly.type
_entity_poly.pdbx_seq_one_letter_code
_entity_poly.pdbx_strand_id
1 'polypeptide(L)'
;MQVRQMQKDEHEFFLDMLYESIYILSDKPSKEALLSSDGMKKYHENWGRPGDEVLVAEEDGELLGAVWYRQFTKDNPGYGFVSADIPEIGMAVKASARGKGIGRKLLEEIIAHAMTQGYEALSLSVDPFNHAAYKLYKSVGFNKAGTSGTSVTMVVSLTVADQRIRGLNQTAALNHNMSEGQKQSRKNKLLVGMVSLFSGVLLLAASWITSAIYASGVTEWYTSYGRFYTAMFETSIIPLILSLILVLYGIVLIAGEAGIWQSEKGEY
;
A
#
# COMPACT_ATOMS: atom_id res chain seq x y z
N MET A 1 -12.08 -23.52 11.61
CA MET A 1 -10.60 -23.61 11.58
C MET A 1 -9.89 -22.83 12.70
N GLN A 2 -9.06 -23.52 13.48
CA GLN A 2 -8.12 -22.98 14.47
C GLN A 2 -6.65 -23.18 14.03
N VAL A 3 -5.72 -22.38 14.57
CA VAL A 3 -4.28 -22.61 14.46
C VAL A 3 -3.74 -22.78 15.88
N ARG A 4 -2.92 -23.79 16.10
CA ARG A 4 -2.38 -24.12 17.43
C ARG A 4 -1.02 -24.78 17.32
N GLN A 5 -0.31 -24.89 18.44
CA GLN A 5 0.91 -25.70 18.51
C GLN A 5 0.60 -27.17 18.17
N MET A 6 1.56 -27.81 17.50
CA MET A 6 1.51 -29.24 17.21
C MET A 6 1.67 -30.06 18.49
N GLN A 7 0.88 -31.13 18.61
CA GLN A 7 1.02 -32.12 19.68
C GLN A 7 2.13 -33.13 19.33
N LYS A 8 2.68 -33.81 20.35
CA LYS A 8 3.85 -34.68 20.17
C LYS A 8 3.57 -35.89 19.27
N ASP A 9 2.36 -36.41 19.31
CA ASP A 9 1.87 -37.52 18.50
C ASP A 9 1.53 -37.13 17.06
N GLU A 10 1.48 -35.83 16.75
CA GLU A 10 1.22 -35.29 15.41
C GLU A 10 2.51 -35.11 14.58
N HIS A 11 3.65 -35.61 15.05
CA HIS A 11 4.94 -35.43 14.37
C HIS A 11 4.95 -35.99 12.94
N GLU A 12 4.24 -37.09 12.69
CA GLU A 12 4.12 -37.67 11.35
C GLU A 12 3.43 -36.70 10.38
N PHE A 13 2.43 -35.94 10.84
CA PHE A 13 1.77 -34.92 10.03
C PHE A 13 2.73 -33.76 9.69
N PHE A 14 3.62 -33.39 10.61
CA PHE A 14 4.68 -32.44 10.30
C PHE A 14 5.60 -32.96 9.19
N LEU A 15 6.00 -34.24 9.21
CA LEU A 15 6.82 -34.83 8.15
C LEU A 15 6.09 -34.87 6.80
N ASP A 16 4.78 -35.14 6.80
CA ASP A 16 3.94 -35.03 5.60
C ASP A 16 3.93 -33.61 5.04
N MET A 17 3.77 -32.61 5.90
CA MET A 17 3.76 -31.20 5.48
C MET A 17 5.15 -30.72 5.04
N LEU A 18 6.22 -31.17 5.70
CA LEU A 18 7.59 -30.91 5.26
C LEU A 18 7.81 -31.47 3.86
N TYR A 19 7.40 -32.72 3.61
CA TYR A 19 7.43 -33.31 2.29
C TYR A 19 6.63 -32.48 1.29
N GLU A 20 5.38 -32.14 1.58
CA GLU A 20 4.51 -31.33 0.71
C GLU A 20 5.08 -29.94 0.41
N SER A 21 5.86 -29.34 1.32
CA SER A 21 6.47 -28.02 1.12
C SER A 21 7.58 -28.01 0.06
N ILE A 22 8.19 -29.18 -0.22
CA ILE A 22 9.28 -29.31 -1.18
C ILE A 22 8.70 -29.31 -2.60
N TYR A 23 8.99 -28.25 -3.34
CA TYR A 23 8.47 -28.04 -4.69
C TYR A 23 9.33 -28.77 -5.73
N ILE A 24 8.79 -29.86 -6.28
CA ILE A 24 9.39 -30.64 -7.37
C ILE A 24 8.28 -30.93 -8.39
N LEU A 25 8.47 -30.52 -9.64
CA LEU A 25 7.44 -30.56 -10.69
C LEU A 25 7.19 -31.96 -11.27
N SER A 26 8.23 -32.78 -11.39
CA SER A 26 8.15 -34.14 -11.93
C SER A 26 9.07 -35.07 -11.15
N ASP A 27 8.68 -36.34 -11.07
CA ASP A 27 9.51 -37.42 -10.50
C ASP A 27 9.95 -37.16 -9.05
N LYS A 28 9.06 -36.53 -8.25
CA LYS A 28 9.29 -36.30 -6.83
C LYS A 28 9.53 -37.64 -6.13
N PRO A 29 10.70 -37.86 -5.47
CA PRO A 29 10.98 -39.10 -4.76
C PRO A 29 9.96 -39.35 -3.65
N SER A 30 9.89 -40.59 -3.14
CA SER A 30 9.04 -40.87 -1.98
C SER A 30 9.43 -40.02 -0.77
N LYS A 31 8.51 -39.83 0.17
CA LYS A 31 8.76 -39.08 1.41
C LYS A 31 10.01 -39.57 2.12
N GLU A 32 10.14 -40.89 2.26
CA GLU A 32 11.25 -41.55 2.94
C GLU A 32 12.57 -41.26 2.21
N ALA A 33 12.60 -41.43 0.89
CA ALA A 33 13.81 -41.19 0.08
C ALA A 33 14.22 -39.71 0.10
N LEU A 34 13.27 -38.79 -0.05
CA LEU A 34 13.53 -37.37 -0.11
C LEU A 34 13.98 -36.81 1.25
N LEU A 35 13.25 -37.10 2.32
CA LEU A 35 13.57 -36.61 3.66
C LEU A 35 14.84 -37.27 4.24
N SER A 36 15.22 -38.45 3.75
CA SER A 36 16.48 -39.12 4.12
C SER A 36 17.68 -38.71 3.26
N SER A 37 17.54 -37.75 2.35
CA SER A 37 18.68 -37.22 1.58
C SER A 37 19.52 -36.25 2.42
N ASP A 38 20.83 -36.18 2.16
CA ASP A 38 21.77 -35.38 2.96
C ASP A 38 21.41 -33.89 3.03
N GLY A 39 20.82 -33.35 1.96
CA GLY A 39 20.34 -31.97 1.92
C GLY A 39 19.07 -31.71 2.75
N MET A 40 18.28 -32.76 3.01
CA MET A 40 16.94 -32.63 3.61
C MET A 40 16.86 -33.08 5.07
N LYS A 41 17.72 -34.00 5.53
CA LYS A 41 17.71 -34.46 6.93
C LYS A 41 17.75 -33.32 7.94
N LYS A 42 18.54 -32.28 7.64
CA LYS A 42 18.69 -31.08 8.48
C LYS A 42 17.36 -30.37 8.81
N TYR A 43 16.29 -30.61 8.05
CA TYR A 43 14.99 -29.99 8.24
C TYR A 43 14.08 -30.75 9.23
N HIS A 44 14.41 -31.98 9.63
CA HIS A 44 13.59 -32.75 10.57
C HIS A 44 14.39 -33.49 11.65
N GLU A 45 15.68 -33.74 11.42
CA GLU A 45 16.51 -34.46 12.37
C GLU A 45 16.60 -33.71 13.70
N ASN A 46 16.48 -34.44 14.81
CA ASN A 46 16.49 -33.93 16.18
C ASN A 46 15.51 -32.75 16.39
N TRP A 47 14.31 -32.84 15.81
CA TRP A 47 13.27 -31.83 15.95
C TRP A 47 12.84 -31.62 17.40
N GLY A 48 12.51 -30.37 17.75
CA GLY A 48 12.06 -29.97 19.09
C GLY A 48 13.18 -29.42 19.98
N ARG A 49 14.32 -29.07 19.39
CA ARG A 49 15.38 -28.30 20.06
C ARG A 49 14.97 -26.82 20.20
N PRO A 50 15.64 -26.03 21.07
CA PRO A 50 15.44 -24.59 21.11
C PRO A 50 15.61 -23.96 19.71
N GLY A 51 14.67 -23.09 19.34
CA GLY A 51 14.63 -22.48 18.00
C GLY A 51 13.84 -23.26 16.96
N ASP A 52 13.25 -24.41 17.31
CA ASP A 52 12.24 -25.12 16.50
C ASP A 52 10.83 -24.81 17.04
N GLU A 53 9.90 -24.51 16.15
CA GLU A 53 8.48 -24.37 16.47
C GLU A 53 7.63 -24.87 15.30
N VAL A 54 6.47 -25.44 15.59
CA VAL A 54 5.50 -25.83 14.57
C VAL A 54 4.07 -25.56 15.03
N LEU A 55 3.33 -24.87 14.16
CA LEU A 55 1.91 -24.63 14.31
C LEU A 55 1.16 -25.43 13.23
N VAL A 56 0.02 -25.99 13.61
CA VAL A 56 -0.89 -26.73 12.73
C VAL A 56 -2.21 -26.00 12.59
N ALA A 57 -2.78 -26.03 11.40
CA ALA A 57 -4.15 -25.60 11.13
C ALA A 57 -5.07 -26.81 11.25
N GLU A 58 -6.11 -26.68 12.06
CA GLU A 58 -7.09 -27.73 12.33
C GLU A 58 -8.52 -27.22 12.08
N GLU A 59 -9.36 -28.05 11.49
CA GLU A 59 -10.80 -27.83 11.36
C GLU A 59 -11.54 -29.13 11.62
N ASP A 60 -12.52 -29.11 12.52
CA ASP A 60 -13.37 -30.26 12.86
C ASP A 60 -12.57 -31.55 13.21
N GLY A 61 -11.43 -31.39 13.90
CA GLY A 61 -10.53 -32.50 14.26
C GLY A 61 -9.57 -32.94 13.16
N GLU A 62 -9.66 -32.37 11.95
CA GLU A 62 -8.76 -32.66 10.84
C GLU A 62 -7.62 -31.64 10.75
N LEU A 63 -6.38 -32.12 10.72
CA LEU A 63 -5.22 -31.30 10.40
C LEU A 63 -5.18 -31.01 8.89
N LEU A 64 -5.09 -29.73 8.54
CA LEU A 64 -5.20 -29.22 7.16
C LEU A 64 -3.88 -28.67 6.61
N GLY A 65 -2.97 -28.23 7.47
CA GLY A 65 -1.66 -27.72 7.08
C GLY A 65 -0.78 -27.44 8.28
N ALA A 66 0.50 -27.20 8.04
CA ALA A 66 1.46 -26.84 9.05
C ALA A 66 2.37 -25.71 8.58
N VAL A 67 2.86 -24.94 9.54
CA VAL A 67 3.92 -23.95 9.37
C VAL A 67 4.90 -24.12 10.52
N TRP A 68 6.17 -23.97 10.24
CA TRP A 68 7.22 -24.13 11.23
C TRP A 68 8.32 -23.12 10.96
N TYR A 69 9.14 -22.88 11.98
CA TYR A 69 10.46 -22.35 11.78
C TYR A 69 11.50 -23.21 12.48
N ARG A 70 12.73 -23.13 11.97
CA ARG A 70 13.92 -23.70 12.60
C ARG A 70 15.06 -22.70 12.52
N GLN A 71 15.76 -22.53 13.63
CA GLN A 71 17.07 -21.87 13.61
C GLN A 71 18.14 -22.82 13.06
N PHE A 72 18.85 -22.33 12.05
CA PHE A 72 20.01 -22.99 11.46
C PHE A 72 21.29 -22.28 11.90
N THR A 73 22.42 -22.97 11.80
CA THR A 73 23.73 -22.40 12.08
C THR A 73 24.45 -22.12 10.77
N LYS A 74 25.50 -21.27 10.83
CA LYS A 74 26.36 -21.02 9.68
C LYS A 74 27.05 -22.28 9.14
N ASP A 75 27.31 -23.25 10.01
CA ASP A 75 27.97 -24.52 9.65
C ASP A 75 27.00 -25.53 9.04
N ASN A 76 25.70 -25.39 9.29
CA ASN A 76 24.66 -26.22 8.69
C ASN A 76 23.47 -25.37 8.23
N PRO A 77 23.65 -24.53 7.20
CA PRO A 77 22.62 -23.62 6.74
C PRO A 77 21.50 -24.38 6.01
N GLY A 78 20.26 -23.91 6.17
CA GLY A 78 19.16 -24.20 5.27
C GLY A 78 19.24 -23.38 3.98
N TYR A 79 18.41 -23.71 2.99
CA TYR A 79 18.33 -23.01 1.72
C TYR A 79 17.85 -21.55 1.88
N GLY A 80 17.03 -21.28 2.89
CA GLY A 80 16.54 -19.96 3.25
C GLY A 80 17.40 -19.23 4.29
N PHE A 81 18.57 -19.76 4.63
CA PHE A 81 19.41 -19.21 5.69
C PHE A 81 19.89 -17.79 5.36
N VAL A 82 19.72 -16.88 6.32
CA VAL A 82 20.24 -15.50 6.25
C VAL A 82 21.30 -15.31 7.33
N SER A 83 20.96 -15.64 8.58
CA SER A 83 21.86 -15.58 9.74
C SER A 83 21.31 -16.47 10.87
N ALA A 84 22.12 -16.76 11.90
CA ALA A 84 21.76 -17.70 12.96
C ALA A 84 20.64 -17.19 13.90
N ASP A 85 20.45 -15.87 13.95
CA ASP A 85 19.41 -15.18 14.70
C ASP A 85 18.08 -15.06 13.93
N ILE A 86 18.04 -15.43 12.65
CA ILE A 86 16.85 -15.38 11.80
C ILE A 86 16.39 -16.82 11.52
N PRO A 87 15.31 -17.30 12.17
CA PRO A 87 14.74 -18.61 11.87
C PRO A 87 14.24 -18.71 10.43
N GLU A 88 14.46 -19.86 9.81
CA GLU A 88 13.95 -20.18 8.48
C GLU A 88 12.60 -20.89 8.60
N ILE A 89 11.59 -20.38 7.91
CA ILE A 89 10.24 -20.94 7.89
C ILE A 89 10.07 -21.96 6.76
N GLY A 90 9.24 -22.96 7.02
CA GLY A 90 8.64 -23.82 6.00
C GLY A 90 7.14 -23.94 6.27
N MET A 91 6.36 -24.23 5.23
CA MET A 91 4.93 -24.48 5.38
C MET A 91 4.35 -25.30 4.24
N ALA A 92 3.27 -26.00 4.54
CA ALA A 92 2.43 -26.62 3.53
C ALA A 92 0.97 -26.67 3.98
N VAL A 93 0.08 -26.76 3.00
CA VAL A 93 -1.34 -27.01 3.18
C VAL A 93 -1.69 -28.20 2.31
N LYS A 94 -2.46 -29.15 2.84
CA LYS A 94 -3.01 -30.30 2.12
C LYS A 94 -3.64 -29.84 0.81
N ALA A 95 -3.41 -30.57 -0.27
CA ALA A 95 -3.92 -30.21 -1.60
C ALA A 95 -5.43 -29.93 -1.61
N SER A 96 -6.22 -30.73 -0.88
CA SER A 96 -7.68 -30.60 -0.73
C SER A 96 -8.15 -29.35 0.03
N ALA A 97 -7.25 -28.71 0.78
CA ALA A 97 -7.56 -27.55 1.64
C ALA A 97 -6.97 -26.22 1.11
N ARG A 98 -6.26 -26.25 -0.03
CA ARG A 98 -5.69 -25.05 -0.67
C ARG A 98 -6.77 -24.11 -1.19
N GLY A 99 -6.42 -22.84 -1.38
CA GLY A 99 -7.33 -21.81 -1.89
C GLY A 99 -8.34 -21.25 -0.87
N LYS A 100 -8.37 -21.78 0.36
CA LYS A 100 -9.29 -21.35 1.44
C LYS A 100 -8.68 -20.33 2.42
N GLY A 101 -7.54 -19.73 2.10
CA GLY A 101 -6.86 -18.76 2.97
C GLY A 101 -6.05 -19.37 4.14
N ILE A 102 -6.03 -20.70 4.30
CA ILE A 102 -5.33 -21.40 5.40
C ILE A 102 -3.85 -21.02 5.47
N GLY A 103 -3.16 -21.00 4.33
CA GLY A 103 -1.74 -20.66 4.28
C GLY A 103 -1.46 -19.23 4.77
N ARG A 104 -2.36 -18.28 4.50
CA ARG A 104 -2.24 -16.91 5.04
C ARG A 104 -2.40 -16.91 6.55
N LYS A 105 -3.42 -17.60 7.08
CA LYS A 105 -3.63 -17.68 8.53
C LYS A 105 -2.45 -18.33 9.25
N LEU A 106 -1.93 -19.45 8.74
CA LEU A 106 -0.72 -20.09 9.27
C LEU A 106 0.47 -19.11 9.31
N LEU A 107 0.70 -18.40 8.20
CA LEU A 107 1.82 -17.45 8.11
C LEU A 107 1.66 -16.25 9.06
N GLU A 108 0.45 -15.75 9.26
CA GLU A 108 0.16 -14.68 10.21
C GLU A 108 0.41 -15.12 11.66
N GLU A 109 -0.06 -16.32 12.02
CA GLU A 109 0.08 -16.86 13.38
C GLU A 109 1.53 -17.19 13.73
N ILE A 110 2.31 -17.77 12.80
CA ILE A 110 3.74 -18.05 13.06
C ILE A 110 4.55 -16.77 13.19
N ILE A 111 4.19 -15.70 12.46
CA ILE A 111 4.83 -14.39 12.58
C ILE A 111 4.53 -13.80 13.96
N ALA A 112 3.26 -13.81 14.38
CA ALA A 112 2.87 -13.35 15.70
C ALA A 112 3.60 -14.14 16.79
N HIS A 113 3.64 -15.47 16.68
CA HIS A 113 4.36 -16.33 17.62
C HIS A 113 5.86 -16.00 17.68
N ALA A 114 6.53 -15.89 16.53
CA ALA A 114 7.95 -15.55 16.46
C ALA A 114 8.26 -14.18 17.12
N MET A 115 7.36 -13.20 16.98
CA MET A 115 7.49 -11.91 17.68
C MET A 115 7.42 -12.08 19.20
N THR A 116 6.52 -12.94 19.71
CA THR A 116 6.45 -13.20 21.17
C THR A 116 7.71 -13.86 21.71
N GLN A 117 8.45 -14.58 20.85
CA GLN A 117 9.74 -15.21 21.18
C GLN A 117 10.92 -14.24 21.05
N GLY A 118 10.69 -12.99 20.64
CA GLY A 118 11.74 -11.97 20.55
C GLY A 118 12.54 -11.98 19.25
N TYR A 119 12.09 -12.71 18.22
CA TYR A 119 12.71 -12.61 16.90
C TYR A 119 12.42 -11.26 16.25
N GLU A 120 13.36 -10.75 15.45
CA GLU A 120 13.18 -9.51 14.69
C GLU A 120 12.79 -9.76 13.23
N ALA A 121 13.14 -10.93 12.70
CA ALA A 121 12.93 -11.31 11.32
C ALA A 121 12.72 -12.82 11.15
N LEU A 122 12.12 -13.21 10.04
CA LEU A 122 12.04 -14.59 9.56
C LEU A 122 12.52 -14.67 8.12
N SER A 123 13.12 -15.78 7.74
CA SER A 123 13.53 -16.06 6.36
C SER A 123 12.85 -17.30 5.80
N LEU A 124 12.90 -17.47 4.49
CA LEU A 124 12.39 -18.67 3.81
C LEU A 124 13.13 -18.90 2.50
N SER A 125 13.05 -20.13 2.00
CA SER A 125 13.38 -20.47 0.63
C SER A 125 12.11 -20.76 -0.16
N VAL A 126 12.02 -20.24 -1.38
CA VAL A 126 10.90 -20.53 -2.28
C VAL A 126 11.39 -20.71 -3.71
N ASP A 127 10.89 -21.74 -4.38
CA ASP A 127 11.11 -21.91 -5.80
C ASP A 127 10.36 -20.79 -6.58
N PRO A 128 11.01 -20.06 -7.49
CA PRO A 128 10.39 -18.97 -8.23
C PRO A 128 9.19 -19.39 -9.10
N PHE A 129 9.10 -20.67 -9.49
CA PHE A 129 7.97 -21.23 -10.23
C PHE A 129 6.78 -21.58 -9.33
N ASN A 130 6.96 -21.63 -7.99
CA ASN A 130 5.87 -21.72 -7.04
C ASN A 130 5.18 -20.34 -6.86
N HIS A 131 4.50 -19.87 -7.91
CA HIS A 131 3.92 -18.53 -7.97
C HIS A 131 2.89 -18.26 -6.87
N ALA A 132 2.14 -19.28 -6.44
CA ALA A 132 1.15 -19.13 -5.37
C ALA A 132 1.83 -18.82 -4.03
N ALA A 133 2.85 -19.59 -3.65
CA ALA A 133 3.63 -19.35 -2.43
C ALA A 133 4.38 -18.02 -2.50
N TYR A 134 5.04 -17.74 -3.62
CA TYR A 134 5.78 -16.48 -3.82
C TYR A 134 4.88 -15.25 -3.63
N LYS A 135 3.67 -15.25 -4.22
CA LYS A 135 2.69 -14.18 -4.04
C LYS A 135 2.21 -14.06 -2.60
N LEU A 136 1.97 -15.19 -1.92
CA LEU A 136 1.57 -15.21 -0.51
C LEU A 136 2.64 -14.50 0.35
N TYR A 137 3.90 -14.92 0.24
CA TYR A 137 5.01 -14.35 1.01
C TYR A 137 5.19 -12.84 0.73
N LYS A 138 5.16 -12.43 -0.54
CA LYS A 138 5.20 -11.00 -0.92
C LYS A 138 4.08 -10.18 -0.30
N SER A 139 2.86 -10.74 -0.20
CA SER A 139 1.71 -10.03 0.35
C SER A 139 1.83 -9.75 1.85
N VAL A 140 2.49 -10.65 2.58
CA VAL A 140 2.72 -10.50 4.03
C VAL A 140 3.92 -9.60 4.36
N GLY A 141 4.88 -9.43 3.45
CA GLY A 141 6.01 -8.52 3.67
C GLY A 141 7.37 -9.03 3.25
N PHE A 142 7.48 -10.32 2.91
CA PHE A 142 8.75 -10.90 2.53
C PHE A 142 9.32 -10.24 1.28
N ASN A 143 10.63 -10.02 1.27
CA ASN A 143 11.37 -9.48 0.13
C ASN A 143 12.57 -10.36 -0.16
N LYS A 144 13.01 -10.37 -1.43
CA LYS A 144 14.17 -11.14 -1.87
C LYS A 144 15.42 -10.63 -1.15
N ALA A 145 16.13 -11.54 -0.50
CA ALA A 145 17.42 -11.31 0.15
C ALA A 145 18.58 -11.93 -0.63
N GLY A 146 18.30 -12.98 -1.41
CA GLY A 146 19.32 -13.68 -2.18
C GLY A 146 18.76 -14.81 -3.03
N THR A 147 19.64 -15.69 -3.47
CA THR A 147 19.32 -16.92 -4.20
C THR A 147 20.25 -18.03 -3.73
N SER A 148 19.71 -19.21 -3.50
CA SER A 148 20.45 -20.43 -3.14
C SER A 148 20.08 -21.52 -4.13
N GLY A 149 21.03 -21.89 -5.00
CA GLY A 149 20.74 -22.73 -6.17
C GLY A 149 19.70 -22.09 -7.09
N THR A 150 18.60 -22.80 -7.35
CA THR A 150 17.45 -22.31 -8.13
C THR A 150 16.40 -21.59 -7.29
N SER A 151 16.51 -21.62 -5.97
CA SER A 151 15.52 -21.05 -5.06
C SER A 151 15.84 -19.61 -4.68
N VAL A 152 14.80 -18.84 -4.39
CA VAL A 152 14.90 -17.46 -3.90
C VAL A 152 14.84 -17.46 -2.39
N THR A 153 15.89 -16.93 -1.74
CA THR A 153 15.86 -16.63 -0.31
C THR A 153 15.09 -15.34 -0.10
N MET A 154 14.08 -15.36 0.75
CA MET A 154 13.30 -14.18 1.13
C MET A 154 13.39 -13.94 2.63
N VAL A 155 13.32 -12.67 3.04
CA VAL A 155 13.36 -12.25 4.44
C VAL A 155 12.24 -11.24 4.71
N VAL A 156 11.70 -11.25 5.92
CA VAL A 156 10.77 -10.23 6.41
C VAL A 156 11.19 -9.75 7.78
N SER A 157 11.14 -8.43 8.00
CA SER A 157 11.15 -7.86 9.35
C SER A 157 9.76 -8.06 9.96
N LEU A 158 9.68 -8.59 11.18
CA LEU A 158 8.39 -8.91 11.80
C LEU A 158 7.56 -7.66 12.10
N THR A 159 8.20 -6.52 12.40
CA THR A 159 7.52 -5.22 12.52
C THR A 159 6.84 -4.82 11.21
N VAL A 160 7.53 -5.00 10.07
CA VAL A 160 6.96 -4.69 8.74
C VAL A 160 5.82 -5.65 8.40
N ALA A 161 5.97 -6.93 8.74
CA ALA A 161 4.91 -7.92 8.54
C ALA A 161 3.66 -7.59 9.35
N ASP A 162 3.80 -7.33 10.65
CA ASP A 162 2.68 -6.98 11.54
C ASP A 162 1.93 -5.74 11.05
N GLN A 163 2.65 -4.68 10.64
CA GLN A 163 2.04 -3.49 10.04
C GLN A 163 1.23 -3.79 8.78
N ARG A 164 1.72 -4.68 7.91
CA ARG A 164 1.01 -5.09 6.69
C ARG A 164 -0.20 -5.95 7.00
N ILE A 165 -0.06 -6.93 7.89
CA ILE A 165 -1.14 -7.82 8.32
C ILE A 165 -2.29 -7.02 8.92
N ARG A 166 -1.99 -6.03 9.78
CA ARG A 166 -2.98 -5.13 10.39
C ARG A 166 -3.52 -4.04 9.43
N GLY A 167 -3.02 -3.95 8.21
CA GLY A 167 -3.45 -2.94 7.23
C GLY A 167 -2.98 -1.50 7.52
N LEU A 168 -2.05 -1.30 8.46
CA LEU A 168 -1.62 0.02 8.92
C LEU A 168 -0.85 0.82 7.84
N ASN A 169 -0.30 0.15 6.83
CA ASN A 169 0.37 0.81 5.71
C ASN A 169 -0.59 1.37 4.65
N GLN A 170 -1.83 0.89 4.57
CA GLN A 170 -2.82 1.40 3.61
C GLN A 170 -3.45 2.72 4.08
N THR A 171 -3.68 2.88 5.39
CA THR A 171 -4.24 4.11 5.96
C THR A 171 -3.27 5.29 5.82
N ALA A 172 -1.96 5.07 6.03
CA ALA A 172 -0.94 6.11 5.85
C ALA A 172 -0.82 6.58 4.39
N ALA A 173 -0.83 5.66 3.43
CA ALA A 173 -0.76 5.99 2.01
C ALA A 173 -2.04 6.66 1.48
N LEU A 174 -3.22 6.23 1.94
CA LEU A 174 -4.50 6.88 1.63
C LEU A 174 -4.55 8.31 2.18
N ASN A 175 -4.12 8.51 3.43
CA ASN A 175 -4.09 9.83 4.06
C ASN A 175 -3.12 10.78 3.34
N HIS A 176 -1.94 10.30 2.92
CA HIS A 176 -0.99 11.11 2.15
C HIS A 176 -1.57 11.51 0.78
N ASN A 177 -2.18 10.56 0.05
CA ASN A 177 -2.73 10.83 -1.28
C ASN A 177 -3.95 11.77 -1.22
N MET A 178 -4.80 11.66 -0.18
CA MET A 178 -5.90 12.61 0.04
C MET A 178 -5.39 14.02 0.33
N SER A 179 -4.34 14.16 1.14
CA SER A 179 -3.74 15.46 1.46
C SER A 179 -3.15 16.15 0.22
N GLU A 180 -2.42 15.42 -0.62
CA GLU A 180 -1.87 15.94 -1.89
C GLU A 180 -2.99 16.33 -2.87
N GLY A 181 -4.04 15.51 -2.99
CA GLY A 181 -5.21 15.82 -3.82
C GLY A 181 -5.94 17.08 -3.38
N GLN A 182 -6.11 17.29 -2.07
CA GLN A 182 -6.71 18.50 -1.51
C GLN A 182 -5.82 19.73 -1.75
N LYS A 183 -4.50 19.60 -1.57
CA LYS A 183 -3.54 20.68 -1.80
C LYS A 183 -3.49 21.09 -3.28
N GLN A 184 -3.58 20.14 -4.19
CA GLN A 184 -3.63 20.41 -5.63
C GLN A 184 -4.96 21.04 -6.05
N SER A 185 -6.08 20.55 -5.54
CA SER A 185 -7.41 21.16 -5.77
C SER A 185 -7.46 22.62 -5.31
N ARG A 186 -6.89 22.91 -4.13
CA ARG A 186 -6.76 24.26 -3.59
C ARG A 186 -5.93 25.19 -4.48
N LYS A 187 -4.77 24.72 -4.95
CA LYS A 187 -3.94 25.48 -5.91
C LYS A 187 -4.69 25.78 -7.20
N ASN A 188 -5.45 24.82 -7.72
CA ASN A 188 -6.23 25.00 -8.94
C ASN A 188 -7.32 26.06 -8.77
N LYS A 189 -8.07 26.05 -7.65
CA LYS A 189 -9.08 27.07 -7.35
C LYS A 189 -8.50 28.47 -7.22
N LEU A 190 -7.35 28.60 -6.54
CA LEU A 190 -6.65 29.89 -6.43
C LEU A 190 -6.19 30.40 -7.79
N LEU A 191 -5.62 29.54 -8.63
CA LEU A 191 -5.19 29.90 -9.98
C LEU A 191 -6.37 30.36 -10.84
N VAL A 192 -7.47 29.61 -10.84
CA VAL A 192 -8.70 29.98 -11.58
C VAL A 192 -9.24 31.31 -11.06
N GLY A 193 -9.31 31.49 -9.74
CA GLY A 193 -9.78 32.73 -9.13
C GLY A 193 -8.93 33.95 -9.54
N MET A 194 -7.60 33.80 -9.53
CA MET A 194 -6.68 34.86 -10.00
C MET A 194 -6.89 35.18 -11.48
N VAL A 195 -6.97 34.16 -12.34
CA VAL A 195 -7.18 34.36 -13.78
C VAL A 195 -8.50 35.08 -14.06
N SER A 196 -9.59 34.69 -13.38
CA SER A 196 -10.89 35.35 -13.51
C SER A 196 -10.82 36.82 -13.05
N LEU A 197 -10.16 37.10 -11.93
CA LEU A 197 -10.01 38.45 -11.41
C LEU A 197 -9.21 39.36 -12.37
N PHE A 198 -8.06 38.88 -12.86
CA PHE A 198 -7.25 39.63 -13.84
C PHE A 198 -8.00 39.85 -15.16
N SER A 199 -8.68 38.82 -15.65
CA SER A 199 -9.49 38.92 -16.88
C SER A 199 -10.61 39.96 -16.73
N GLY A 200 -11.28 39.97 -15.58
CA GLY A 200 -12.31 40.96 -15.28
C GLY A 200 -11.78 42.38 -15.25
N VAL A 201 -10.65 42.63 -14.58
CA VAL A 201 -10.00 43.96 -14.52
C VAL A 201 -9.53 44.43 -15.90
N LEU A 202 -8.97 43.53 -16.71
CA LEU A 202 -8.52 43.86 -18.06
C LEU A 202 -9.69 44.21 -18.98
N LEU A 203 -10.80 43.48 -18.87
CA LEU A 203 -12.03 43.77 -19.62
C LEU A 203 -12.64 45.11 -19.20
N LEU A 204 -12.58 45.47 -17.92
CA LEU A 204 -12.98 46.79 -17.42
C LEU A 204 -12.14 47.88 -18.09
N ALA A 205 -10.81 47.78 -18.03
CA ALA A 205 -9.91 48.78 -18.62
C ALA A 205 -10.13 48.93 -20.14
N ALA A 206 -10.28 47.82 -20.86
CA ALA A 206 -10.56 47.82 -22.29
C ALA A 206 -11.90 48.52 -22.60
N SER A 207 -12.93 48.31 -21.78
CA SER A 207 -14.24 48.97 -21.92
C SER A 207 -14.13 50.50 -21.79
N TRP A 208 -13.31 50.99 -20.86
CA TRP A 208 -13.04 52.42 -20.69
C TRP A 208 -12.29 53.03 -21.87
N ILE A 209 -11.28 52.32 -22.39
CA ILE A 209 -10.50 52.76 -23.56
C ILE A 209 -11.38 52.81 -24.80
N THR A 210 -12.14 51.75 -25.09
CA THR A 210 -13.06 51.69 -26.23
C THR A 210 -14.10 52.81 -26.16
N SER A 211 -14.68 53.04 -24.98
CA SER A 211 -15.63 54.13 -24.77
C SER A 211 -15.01 55.51 -25.01
N ALA A 212 -13.75 55.73 -24.59
CA ALA A 212 -13.05 56.99 -24.81
C ALA A 212 -12.75 57.24 -26.29
N ILE A 213 -12.31 56.20 -27.02
CA ILE A 213 -12.06 56.27 -28.47
C ILE A 213 -13.37 56.56 -29.20
N TYR A 214 -14.44 55.82 -28.89
CA TYR A 214 -15.74 56.01 -29.54
C TYR A 214 -16.30 57.41 -29.28
N ALA A 215 -16.21 57.90 -28.03
CA ALA A 215 -16.67 59.24 -27.66
C ALA A 215 -15.98 60.38 -28.43
N SER A 216 -14.79 60.16 -28.99
CA SER A 216 -14.10 61.16 -29.83
C SER A 216 -14.79 61.39 -31.18
N GLY A 217 -15.58 60.42 -31.66
CA GLY A 217 -16.34 60.49 -32.90
C GLY A 217 -17.82 60.86 -32.73
N VAL A 218 -18.31 60.96 -31.49
CA VAL A 218 -19.73 61.26 -31.19
C VAL A 218 -19.97 62.77 -31.19
N THR A 219 -20.83 63.24 -32.09
CA THR A 219 -21.18 64.67 -32.24
C THR A 219 -22.48 65.06 -31.54
N GLU A 220 -23.39 64.10 -31.32
CA GLU A 220 -24.66 64.28 -30.63
C GLU A 220 -24.78 63.26 -29.49
N TRP A 221 -25.27 63.67 -28.32
CA TRP A 221 -25.44 62.79 -27.17
C TRP A 221 -26.81 63.00 -26.52
N TYR A 222 -27.45 61.90 -26.12
CA TYR A 222 -28.79 61.93 -25.51
C TYR A 222 -28.77 61.73 -24.00
N THR A 223 -27.62 61.41 -23.41
CA THR A 223 -27.51 61.24 -21.95
C THR A 223 -27.17 62.57 -21.28
N SER A 224 -27.75 62.83 -20.11
CA SER A 224 -27.40 64.00 -19.28
C SER A 224 -25.96 63.96 -18.72
N TYR A 225 -25.30 62.80 -18.84
CA TYR A 225 -23.93 62.55 -18.37
C TYR A 225 -22.86 62.84 -19.42
N GLY A 226 -23.24 63.21 -20.65
CA GLY A 226 -22.33 63.67 -21.70
C GLY A 226 -21.77 62.56 -22.61
N ARG A 227 -20.98 62.98 -23.62
CA ARG A 227 -20.52 62.15 -24.75
C ARG A 227 -19.88 60.81 -24.36
N PHE A 228 -19.09 60.80 -23.28
CA PHE A 228 -18.38 59.60 -22.85
C PHE A 228 -19.33 58.53 -22.29
N TYR A 229 -20.34 58.93 -21.54
CA TYR A 229 -21.30 57.99 -20.98
C TYR A 229 -22.27 57.48 -22.03
N THR A 230 -22.69 58.31 -22.99
CA THR A 230 -23.42 57.83 -24.18
C THR A 230 -22.62 56.76 -24.91
N ALA A 231 -21.34 57.02 -25.21
CA ALA A 231 -20.44 56.04 -25.84
C ALA A 231 -20.30 54.74 -25.03
N MET A 232 -20.21 54.84 -23.70
CA MET A 232 -20.09 53.69 -22.82
C MET A 232 -21.36 52.83 -22.81
N PHE A 233 -22.54 53.46 -22.81
CA PHE A 233 -23.81 52.72 -22.89
C PHE A 233 -23.96 51.98 -24.24
N GLU A 234 -23.50 52.58 -25.33
CA GLU A 234 -23.64 51.98 -26.66
C GLU A 234 -22.64 50.86 -26.94
N THR A 235 -21.43 50.96 -26.39
CA THR A 235 -20.33 50.05 -26.75
C THR A 235 -20.00 49.01 -25.68
N SER A 236 -20.28 49.32 -24.40
CA SER A 236 -19.54 48.69 -23.30
C SER A 236 -20.41 48.17 -22.14
N ILE A 237 -21.75 48.29 -22.16
CA ILE A 237 -22.61 47.77 -21.07
C ILE A 237 -22.38 46.28 -20.81
N ILE A 238 -22.44 45.46 -21.85
CA ILE A 238 -22.33 44.00 -21.73
C ILE A 238 -20.92 43.61 -21.22
N PRO A 239 -19.81 44.12 -21.80
CA PRO A 239 -18.46 43.93 -21.24
C PRO A 239 -18.29 44.34 -19.78
N LEU A 240 -18.92 45.45 -19.35
CA LEU A 240 -18.85 45.90 -17.95
C LEU A 240 -19.57 44.94 -16.99
N ILE A 241 -20.73 44.41 -17.39
CA ILE A 241 -21.45 43.40 -16.60
C ILE A 241 -20.62 42.11 -16.50
N LEU A 242 -20.05 41.65 -17.61
CA LEU A 242 -19.19 40.46 -17.63
C LEU A 242 -17.93 40.64 -16.79
N SER A 243 -17.31 41.82 -16.86
CA SER A 243 -16.16 42.20 -16.03
C SER A 243 -16.49 42.09 -14.54
N LEU A 244 -17.63 42.65 -14.11
CA LEU A 244 -18.07 42.60 -12.72
C LEU A 244 -18.28 41.15 -12.24
N ILE A 245 -18.93 40.31 -13.06
CA ILE A 245 -19.15 38.89 -12.75
C ILE A 245 -17.82 38.15 -12.58
N LEU A 246 -16.86 38.36 -13.48
CA LEU A 246 -15.54 37.72 -13.44
C LEU A 246 -14.74 38.13 -12.19
N VAL A 247 -14.78 39.41 -11.82
CA VAL A 247 -14.12 39.92 -10.61
C VAL A 247 -14.75 39.31 -9.36
N LEU A 248 -16.09 39.33 -9.25
CA LEU A 248 -16.79 38.74 -8.10
C LEU A 248 -16.54 37.24 -7.98
N TYR A 249 -16.59 36.51 -9.10
CA TYR A 249 -16.29 35.08 -9.13
C TYR A 249 -14.86 34.77 -8.68
N GLY A 250 -13.89 35.54 -9.18
CA GLY A 250 -12.49 35.42 -8.77
C GLY A 250 -12.29 35.68 -7.27
N ILE A 251 -12.93 36.73 -6.74
CA ILE A 251 -12.88 37.06 -5.31
C ILE A 251 -13.49 35.93 -4.46
N VAL A 252 -14.66 35.39 -4.86
CA VAL A 252 -15.30 34.29 -4.11
C VAL A 252 -14.42 33.06 -4.05
N LEU A 253 -13.77 32.68 -5.15
CA LEU A 253 -12.84 31.53 -5.17
C LEU A 253 -11.62 31.75 -4.27
N ILE A 254 -11.06 32.96 -4.26
CA ILE A 254 -9.88 33.29 -3.45
C ILE A 254 -10.24 33.42 -1.97
N ALA A 255 -11.32 34.15 -1.65
CA ALA A 255 -11.80 34.39 -0.29
C ALA A 255 -12.33 33.10 0.36
N GLY A 256 -13.00 32.22 -0.40
CA GLY A 256 -13.43 30.92 0.08
C GLY A 256 -12.28 30.04 0.55
N GLU A 257 -11.09 30.17 -0.05
CA GLU A 257 -9.89 29.46 0.38
C GLU A 257 -9.15 30.17 1.54
N ALA A 258 -9.30 31.49 1.68
CA ALA A 258 -8.74 32.26 2.79
C ALA A 258 -9.57 32.14 4.09
N GLY A 259 -10.90 32.03 3.97
CA GLY A 259 -11.84 31.96 5.10
C GLY A 259 -11.78 30.66 5.92
N ILE A 260 -11.18 29.59 5.40
CA ILE A 260 -10.99 28.33 6.12
C ILE A 260 -9.85 28.44 7.16
N TRP A 261 -8.99 29.47 7.09
CA TRP A 261 -7.92 29.67 8.06
C TRP A 261 -8.34 30.32 9.39
N GLN A 262 -9.60 30.76 9.53
CA GLN A 262 -10.10 31.34 10.79
C GLN A 262 -10.89 30.36 11.68
N SER A 263 -11.40 29.24 11.16
CA SER A 263 -12.11 28.24 11.99
C SER A 263 -11.21 27.18 12.61
N GLU A 264 -9.95 27.02 12.18
CA GLU A 264 -9.00 26.05 12.75
C GLU A 264 -8.06 26.63 13.83
N LYS A 265 -8.18 27.92 14.19
CA LYS A 265 -7.34 28.58 15.20
C LYS A 265 -8.07 28.96 16.49
N GLY A 266 -9.19 28.33 16.79
CA GLY A 266 -10.00 28.74 17.93
C GLY A 266 -10.74 27.61 18.63
N GLU A 267 -10.03 26.60 19.14
CA GLU A 267 -10.42 25.89 20.37
C GLU A 267 -9.13 25.48 21.12
N TYR A 268 -8.76 26.31 22.10
CA TYR A 268 -7.96 25.92 23.27
C TYR A 268 -8.93 25.73 24.44
#